data_AF-A0A7W0SE29-F1
#
_entry.id   AF-A0A7W0SE29-F1
#
_cell.length_a   1.000
_cell.length_b   1.000
_cell.length_c   1.000
_cell.angle_alpha   90.00
_cell.angle_beta   90.00
_cell.angle_gamma   90.00
#
_symmetry.space_group_name_H-M   'P 1'
#
loop_
_entity.id
_entity.type
_entity.pdbx_description
1 polymer ?
#
loop_
_entity_poly.entity_id
_entity_poly.type
_entity_poly.pdbx_seq_one_letter_code
_entity_poly.pdbx_strand_id
1 'polypeptide(L)'
;MPEIYCVRASFGTYTKQFIDGGYVAIGWMSGYDLTGVKSKDELRPLFKKAHPEDTSNLVIGQQVGQIARFLFDIQAGDYVITPAPNTELLHVGVVGADPSYFFSDGSDGCPYQHRRQVKWLSGTFQRSAFSVPFQNTIRSSLTVFYISQREHFFEVIGKKELAPRAQKESYDPYRAVLDQLLELNDKEFEVLITHLLAALGFEGTEHTGKTGDGGVDATGELNVG
;
A
#
# COMPACT_ATOMS: atom_id res chain seq x y z
N MET A 1 8.83 15.33 -6.56
CA MET A 1 7.37 15.18 -6.50
C MET A 1 7.02 14.55 -5.17
N PRO A 2 5.88 14.89 -4.55
CA PRO A 2 5.50 14.25 -3.30
C PRO A 2 5.16 12.77 -3.51
N GLU A 3 5.58 11.96 -2.56
CA GLU A 3 5.33 10.51 -2.53
C GLU A 3 4.06 10.16 -1.77
N ILE A 4 3.58 8.92 -1.93
CA ILE A 4 2.35 8.45 -1.29
C ILE A 4 2.65 7.20 -0.46
N TYR A 5 2.24 7.26 0.80
CA TYR A 5 2.40 6.16 1.74
C TYR A 5 1.07 5.86 2.44
N CYS A 6 0.86 4.60 2.81
CA CYS A 6 -0.16 4.24 3.78
C CYS A 6 0.49 4.10 5.15
N VAL A 7 -0.16 4.65 6.18
CA VAL A 7 0.15 4.39 7.59
C VAL A 7 -1.14 3.99 8.30
N ARG A 8 -1.29 2.70 8.59
CA ARG A 8 -2.50 2.17 9.25
C ARG A 8 -2.49 2.45 10.75
N ALA A 9 -3.66 2.84 11.28
CA ALA A 9 -3.86 3.06 12.70
C ALA A 9 -4.35 1.80 13.43
N SER A 10 -3.64 0.67 13.28
CA SER A 10 -4.01 -0.64 13.86
C SER A 10 -5.44 -1.10 13.52
N PHE A 11 -5.66 -1.43 12.24
CA PHE A 11 -6.99 -1.78 11.71
C PHE A 11 -8.08 -0.71 11.97
N GLY A 12 -7.65 0.55 12.14
CA GLY A 12 -8.52 1.69 12.35
C GLY A 12 -8.79 2.04 13.82
N THR A 13 -8.32 1.22 14.77
CA THR A 13 -8.48 1.44 16.22
C THR A 13 -8.07 2.85 16.65
N TYR A 14 -6.97 3.37 16.09
CA TYR A 14 -6.42 4.67 16.45
C TYR A 14 -6.65 5.75 15.38
N THR A 15 -7.51 5.51 14.39
CA THR A 15 -7.71 6.47 13.29
C THR A 15 -8.20 7.80 13.84
N LYS A 16 -9.14 7.81 14.80
CA LYS A 16 -9.65 9.05 15.40
C LYS A 16 -8.52 9.89 16.02
N GLN A 17 -7.62 9.27 16.78
CA GLN A 17 -6.49 9.94 17.42
C GLN A 17 -5.52 10.49 16.38
N PHE A 18 -5.27 9.75 15.30
CA PHE A 18 -4.43 10.23 14.19
C PHE A 18 -5.03 11.49 13.56
N ILE A 19 -6.33 11.49 13.27
CA ILE A 19 -7.01 12.62 12.61
C ILE A 19 -7.08 13.83 13.54
N ASP A 20 -7.60 13.65 14.76
CA ASP A 20 -7.80 14.74 15.72
C ASP A 20 -6.47 15.31 16.22
N GLY A 21 -5.46 14.46 16.40
CA GLY A 21 -4.12 14.83 16.85
C GLY A 21 -3.20 15.36 15.74
N GLY A 22 -3.61 15.25 14.47
CA GLY A 22 -2.80 15.73 13.35
C GLY A 22 -1.49 14.97 13.18
N TYR A 23 -1.52 13.64 13.31
CA TYR A 23 -0.33 12.81 13.14
C TYR A 23 -0.64 11.42 12.57
N VAL A 24 0.40 10.75 12.07
CA VAL A 24 0.44 9.29 11.90
C VAL A 24 1.47 8.69 12.84
N ALA A 25 1.29 7.45 13.28
CA ALA A 25 2.15 6.85 14.30
C ALA A 25 2.46 5.36 14.08
N ILE A 26 3.59 4.92 14.64
CA ILE A 26 4.00 3.52 14.69
C ILE A 26 4.41 3.10 16.12
N GLY A 27 4.23 1.81 16.42
CA GLY A 27 4.32 1.30 17.80
C GLY A 27 5.28 0.14 18.05
N TRP A 28 6.11 -0.27 17.08
CA TRP A 28 7.03 -1.41 17.26
C TRP A 28 8.06 -1.16 18.36
N MET A 29 8.67 0.02 18.40
CA MET A 29 9.77 0.32 19.32
C MET A 29 9.29 1.05 20.59
N SER A 30 8.25 0.52 21.24
CA SER A 30 7.69 1.12 22.46
C SER A 30 8.76 1.27 23.55
N GLY A 31 8.90 2.47 24.12
CA GLY A 31 9.90 2.81 25.13
C GLY A 31 11.31 3.05 24.60
N TYR A 32 11.56 2.91 23.31
CA TYR A 32 12.85 3.16 22.67
C TYR A 32 12.76 4.39 21.76
N ASP A 33 13.34 5.50 22.17
CA ASP A 33 13.40 6.69 21.32
C ASP A 33 14.36 6.47 20.12
N LEU A 34 13.84 6.65 18.90
CA LEU A 34 14.57 6.47 17.65
C LEU A 34 15.00 7.81 17.02
N THR A 35 14.74 8.96 17.65
CA THR A 35 15.15 10.30 17.16
C THR A 35 16.63 10.42 16.86
N GLY A 36 17.48 9.67 17.58
CA GLY A 36 18.93 9.65 17.36
C GLY A 36 19.41 8.71 16.25
N VAL A 37 18.54 7.85 15.69
CA VAL A 37 18.93 6.83 14.70
C VAL A 37 19.09 7.47 13.33
N LYS A 38 20.24 7.26 12.67
CA LYS A 38 20.58 7.96 11.42
C LYS A 38 20.50 7.08 10.18
N SER A 39 20.46 5.77 10.34
CA SER A 39 20.48 4.84 9.22
C SER A 39 19.65 3.59 9.46
N LYS A 40 19.24 2.93 8.36
CA LYS A 40 18.52 1.66 8.40
C LYS A 40 19.35 0.53 9.03
N ASP A 41 20.67 0.58 8.89
CA ASP A 41 21.57 -0.45 9.40
C ASP A 41 21.61 -0.49 10.94
N GLU A 42 21.35 0.65 11.59
CA GLU A 42 21.22 0.76 13.04
C GLU A 42 19.91 0.17 13.58
N LEU A 43 18.85 0.11 12.76
CA LEU A 43 17.53 -0.33 13.21
C LEU A 43 17.45 -1.83 13.51
N ARG A 44 18.13 -2.67 12.71
CA ARG A 44 18.02 -4.13 12.87
C ARG A 44 18.56 -4.61 14.23
N PRO A 45 19.76 -4.18 14.69
CA PRO A 45 20.24 -4.49 16.03
C PRO A 45 19.31 -3.97 17.15
N LEU A 46 18.79 -2.75 17.01
CA LEU A 46 17.87 -2.16 17.99
C LEU A 46 16.56 -2.95 18.09
N PHE A 47 15.97 -3.30 16.96
CA PHE A 47 14.76 -4.10 16.89
C PHE A 47 14.94 -5.47 17.56
N LYS A 48 16.04 -6.18 17.25
CA LYS A 48 16.34 -7.48 17.88
C LYS A 48 16.52 -7.39 19.39
N LYS A 49 17.02 -6.25 19.89
CA LYS A 49 17.17 -6.02 21.33
C LYS A 49 15.82 -5.75 22.00
N ALA A 50 14.93 -5.03 21.33
CA ALA A 50 13.59 -4.72 21.83
C ALA A 50 12.63 -5.92 21.73
N HIS A 51 12.84 -6.82 20.76
CA HIS A 51 12.01 -7.99 20.48
C HIS A 51 12.85 -9.29 20.44
N PRO A 52 13.39 -9.75 21.58
CA PRO A 52 14.18 -10.99 21.63
C PRO A 52 13.38 -12.25 21.26
N GLU A 53 12.05 -12.20 21.35
CA GLU A 53 11.11 -13.26 20.96
C GLU A 53 11.01 -13.46 19.43
N ASP A 54 11.27 -12.42 18.66
CA ASP A 54 11.23 -12.47 17.20
C ASP A 54 12.52 -13.11 16.67
N THR A 55 12.46 -14.40 16.33
CA THR A 55 13.62 -15.17 15.84
C THR A 55 13.69 -15.26 14.32
N SER A 56 12.58 -15.04 13.63
CA SER A 56 12.52 -15.14 12.16
C SER A 56 13.15 -13.92 11.49
N ASN A 57 14.23 -14.14 10.72
CA ASN A 57 14.89 -13.09 9.96
C ASN A 57 13.97 -12.39 8.95
N LEU A 58 12.95 -13.10 8.44
CA LEU A 58 11.94 -12.56 7.53
C LEU A 58 11.03 -11.57 8.27
N VAL A 59 10.49 -11.95 9.43
CA VAL A 59 9.64 -11.09 10.26
C VAL A 59 10.39 -9.85 10.68
N ILE A 60 11.59 -10.01 11.23
CA ILE A 60 12.46 -8.89 11.63
C ILE A 60 12.73 -7.97 10.42
N GLY A 61 13.05 -8.54 9.26
CA GLY A 61 13.30 -7.78 8.04
C GLY A 61 12.10 -6.94 7.61
N GLN A 62 10.89 -7.51 7.70
CA GLN A 62 9.64 -6.82 7.39
C GLN A 62 9.37 -5.67 8.37
N GLN A 63 9.49 -5.90 9.69
CA GLN A 63 9.24 -4.86 10.68
C GLN A 63 10.26 -3.73 10.60
N VAL A 64 11.56 -4.06 10.51
CA VAL A 64 12.62 -3.08 10.30
C VAL A 64 12.40 -2.30 9.00
N GLY A 65 11.92 -2.95 7.94
CA GLY A 65 11.56 -2.28 6.68
C GLY A 65 10.44 -1.25 6.84
N GLN A 66 9.42 -1.55 7.64
CA GLN A 66 8.32 -0.61 7.92
C GLN A 66 8.78 0.56 8.80
N ILE A 67 9.59 0.29 9.83
CA ILE A 67 10.17 1.33 10.69
C ILE A 67 11.09 2.24 9.86
N ALA A 68 11.96 1.66 9.04
CA ALA A 68 12.86 2.42 8.17
C ALA A 68 12.10 3.32 7.21
N ARG A 69 11.04 2.80 6.57
CA ARG A 69 10.18 3.60 5.70
C ARG A 69 9.56 4.77 6.44
N PHE A 70 9.05 4.51 7.64
CA PHE A 70 8.48 5.56 8.48
C PHE A 70 9.52 6.60 8.91
N LEU A 71 10.76 6.23 9.21
CA LEU A 71 11.79 7.17 9.69
C LEU A 71 12.53 7.91 8.57
N PHE A 72 12.76 7.25 7.42
CA PHE A 72 13.69 7.74 6.42
C PHE A 72 13.07 7.96 5.04
N ASP A 73 12.06 7.19 4.65
CA ASP A 73 11.47 7.32 3.31
C ASP A 73 10.36 8.39 3.27
N ILE A 74 9.54 8.47 4.33
CA ILE A 74 8.48 9.48 4.45
C ILE A 74 9.11 10.85 4.76
N GLN A 75 8.92 11.81 3.87
CA GLN A 75 9.50 13.15 3.94
C GLN A 75 8.43 14.23 4.07
N ALA A 76 8.86 15.45 4.43
CA ALA A 76 7.99 16.61 4.47
C ALA A 76 7.35 16.87 3.10
N GLY A 77 6.02 17.10 3.08
CA GLY A 77 5.25 17.32 1.85
C GLY A 77 4.73 16.05 1.17
N ASP A 78 5.14 14.86 1.60
CA ASP A 78 4.56 13.60 1.12
C ASP A 78 3.11 13.44 1.58
N TYR A 79 2.36 12.58 0.91
CA TYR A 79 0.99 12.23 1.26
C TYR A 79 0.97 10.93 2.06
N VAL A 80 0.16 10.93 3.10
CA VAL A 80 -0.13 9.74 3.90
C VAL A 80 -1.61 9.41 3.84
N ILE A 81 -1.90 8.12 3.83
CA ILE A 81 -3.26 7.58 3.85
C ILE A 81 -3.44 6.73 5.10
N THR A 82 -4.52 6.99 5.84
CA THR A 82 -4.96 6.16 6.95
C THR A 82 -6.38 5.70 6.70
N PRO A 83 -6.61 4.39 6.48
CA PRO A 83 -7.96 3.86 6.38
C PRO A 83 -8.74 4.01 7.69
N ALA A 84 -10.04 4.30 7.58
CA ALA A 84 -10.97 4.27 8.69
C ALA A 84 -11.20 2.82 9.18
N PRO A 85 -11.82 2.61 10.36
CA PRO A 85 -12.16 1.27 10.86
C PRO A 85 -12.94 0.40 9.87
N ASN A 86 -13.83 1.00 9.07
CA ASN A 86 -14.58 0.27 8.04
C ASN A 86 -13.76 -0.05 6.79
N THR A 87 -12.52 0.45 6.69
CA THR A 87 -11.56 0.33 5.57
C THR A 87 -12.02 0.90 4.22
N GLU A 88 -13.31 1.22 4.08
CA GLU A 88 -13.92 1.78 2.88
C GLU A 88 -13.63 3.28 2.78
N LEU A 89 -13.61 3.99 3.91
CA LEU A 89 -13.24 5.40 3.95
C LEU A 89 -11.73 5.56 4.18
N LEU A 90 -11.11 6.43 3.38
CA LEU A 90 -9.70 6.76 3.45
C LEU A 90 -9.53 8.21 3.89
N HIS A 91 -8.74 8.42 4.95
CA HIS A 91 -8.25 9.74 5.31
C HIS A 91 -6.94 9.99 4.57
N VAL A 92 -6.83 11.18 3.99
CA VAL A 92 -5.63 11.62 3.28
C VAL A 92 -5.08 12.84 4.00
N GLY A 93 -3.77 12.88 4.21
CA GLY A 93 -3.07 13.99 4.84
C GLY A 93 -1.73 14.26 4.18
N VAL A 94 -1.20 15.45 4.43
CA VAL A 94 0.13 15.88 3.97
C VAL A 94 1.07 15.91 5.16
N VAL A 95 2.23 15.28 5.04
CA VAL A 95 3.27 15.29 6.06
C VAL A 95 3.75 16.73 6.29
N GLY A 96 3.84 17.12 7.56
CA GLY A 96 4.25 18.46 7.98
C GLY A 96 5.68 18.83 7.57
N ALA A 97 6.08 20.06 7.89
CA ALA A 97 7.43 20.55 7.64
C ALA A 97 8.49 19.75 8.43
N ASP A 98 9.73 19.75 7.94
CA ASP A 98 10.86 19.07 8.58
C ASP A 98 11.36 19.84 9.83
N PRO A 99 11.63 19.18 10.97
CA PRO A 99 11.37 17.77 11.26
C PRO A 99 9.89 17.49 11.54
N SER A 100 9.30 16.62 10.72
CA SER A 100 7.92 16.16 10.95
C SER A 100 7.85 15.02 11.95
N TYR A 101 8.94 14.26 12.10
CA TYR A 101 9.05 13.13 13.03
C TYR A 101 9.34 13.59 14.45
N PHE A 102 8.68 12.97 15.43
CA PHE A 102 8.92 13.20 16.85
C PHE A 102 8.57 11.96 17.69
N PHE A 103 9.13 11.91 18.90
CA PHE A 103 8.82 10.91 19.92
C PHE A 103 7.83 11.50 20.95
N SER A 104 6.69 10.85 21.10
CA SER A 104 5.58 11.26 21.97
C SER A 104 5.53 10.39 23.22
N ASP A 105 4.96 10.93 24.31
CA ASP A 105 4.71 10.17 25.54
C ASP A 105 3.55 9.16 25.41
N GLY A 106 2.72 9.27 24.36
CA GLY A 106 1.59 8.37 24.12
C GLY A 106 0.36 8.61 25.01
N SER A 107 0.24 9.79 25.61
CA SER A 107 -0.79 10.10 26.63
C SER A 107 -2.17 10.49 26.07
N ASP A 108 -2.31 10.70 24.77
CA ASP A 108 -3.55 11.14 24.09
C ASP A 108 -4.50 10.00 23.69
N GLY A 109 -4.32 8.82 24.28
CA GLY A 109 -5.11 7.62 24.00
C GLY A 109 -4.59 6.77 22.84
N CYS A 110 -3.53 7.19 22.14
CA CYS A 110 -2.79 6.34 21.22
C CYS A 110 -1.41 5.99 21.81
N PRO A 111 -1.11 4.71 22.10
CA PRO A 111 0.14 4.31 22.74
C PRO A 111 1.35 4.39 21.80
N TYR A 112 1.16 4.73 20.53
CA TYR A 112 2.22 4.77 19.54
C TYR A 112 3.03 6.06 19.68
N GLN A 113 4.27 5.90 20.13
CA GLN A 113 5.15 6.99 20.52
C GLN A 113 5.91 7.59 19.33
N HIS A 114 6.21 6.82 18.29
CA HIS A 114 6.86 7.34 17.10
C HIS A 114 5.83 7.95 16.17
N ARG A 115 5.89 9.27 15.99
CA ARG A 115 4.86 10.01 15.27
C ARG A 115 5.45 10.88 14.17
N ARG A 116 4.64 11.16 13.16
CA ARG A 116 4.88 12.22 12.18
C ARG A 116 3.71 13.17 12.15
N GLN A 117 4.00 14.47 12.19
CA GLN A 117 2.99 15.51 12.01
C GLN A 117 2.38 15.43 10.62
N VAL A 118 1.06 15.55 10.56
CA VAL A 118 0.27 15.44 9.34
C VAL A 118 -0.84 16.49 9.37
N LYS A 119 -0.94 17.26 8.29
CA LYS A 119 -2.09 18.10 8.02
C LYS A 119 -3.12 17.31 7.22
N TRP A 120 -4.18 16.86 7.88
CA TRP A 120 -5.26 16.12 7.24
C TRP A 120 -6.08 17.01 6.28
N LEU A 121 -6.47 16.44 5.15
CA LEU A 121 -7.44 17.05 4.25
C LEU A 121 -8.83 16.95 4.91
N SER A 122 -9.70 17.91 4.61
CA SER A 122 -11.08 17.90 5.10
C SER A 122 -11.86 16.75 4.44
N GLY A 123 -12.53 15.94 5.27
CA GLY A 123 -13.40 14.85 4.81
C GLY A 123 -12.66 13.52 4.60
N THR A 124 -13.31 12.63 3.86
CA THR A 124 -12.83 11.27 3.57
C THR A 124 -13.10 10.92 2.12
N PHE A 125 -12.30 10.01 1.58
CA PHE A 125 -12.46 9.50 0.22
C PHE A 125 -12.96 8.06 0.27
N GLN A 126 -13.93 7.74 -0.58
CA GLN A 126 -14.37 6.38 -0.83
C GLN A 126 -13.23 5.59 -1.50
N ARG A 127 -12.86 4.43 -0.95
CA ARG A 127 -11.82 3.57 -1.54
C ARG A 127 -12.16 3.18 -2.98
N SER A 128 -13.44 2.96 -3.26
CA SER A 128 -13.97 2.66 -4.60
C SER A 128 -13.83 3.80 -5.61
N ALA A 129 -13.56 5.04 -5.15
CA ALA A 129 -13.32 6.17 -6.04
C ALA A 129 -11.92 6.16 -6.67
N PHE A 130 -10.99 5.35 -6.16
CA PHE A 130 -9.65 5.19 -6.71
C PHE A 130 -9.59 4.03 -7.72
N SER A 131 -8.54 4.01 -8.55
CA SER A 131 -8.34 2.94 -9.54
C SER A 131 -8.24 1.55 -8.91
N VAL A 132 -8.62 0.50 -9.66
CA VAL A 132 -8.54 -0.89 -9.19
C VAL A 132 -7.13 -1.27 -8.69
N PRO A 133 -6.03 -0.91 -9.38
CA PRO A 133 -4.67 -1.16 -8.88
C PRO A 133 -4.38 -0.48 -7.52
N PHE A 134 -4.88 0.74 -7.31
CA PHE A 134 -4.76 1.42 -6.02
C PHE A 134 -5.55 0.67 -4.94
N GLN A 135 -6.78 0.24 -5.26
CA GLN A 135 -7.61 -0.54 -4.34
C GLN A 135 -6.97 -1.88 -3.94
N ASN A 136 -6.26 -2.54 -4.86
CA ASN A 136 -5.52 -3.76 -4.56
C ASN A 136 -4.33 -3.46 -3.65
N THR A 137 -3.60 -2.37 -3.91
CA THR A 137 -2.47 -1.94 -3.08
C THR A 137 -2.90 -1.58 -1.66
N ILE A 138 -4.02 -0.85 -1.49
CA ILE A 138 -4.53 -0.45 -0.17
C ILE A 138 -5.13 -1.62 0.63
N ARG A 139 -5.22 -2.84 0.08
CA ARG A 139 -5.59 -4.05 0.83
C ARG A 139 -4.40 -4.71 1.54
N SER A 140 -3.17 -4.25 1.32
CA SER A 140 -1.97 -4.78 1.98
C SER A 140 -2.12 -4.87 3.51
N SER A 141 -1.70 -5.99 4.11
CA SER A 141 -1.71 -6.17 5.57
C SER A 141 -0.62 -5.37 6.30
N LEU A 142 0.35 -4.82 5.56
CA LEU A 142 1.39 -3.97 6.14
C LEU A 142 0.79 -2.67 6.68
N THR A 143 1.40 -2.14 7.73
CA THR A 143 1.02 -0.86 8.31
C THR A 143 1.65 0.30 7.56
N VAL A 144 2.94 0.19 7.20
CA VAL A 144 3.68 1.25 6.49
C VAL A 144 4.17 0.75 5.14
N PHE A 145 3.54 1.22 4.06
CA PHE A 145 3.90 0.83 2.70
C PHE A 145 3.74 1.98 1.71
N TYR A 146 4.53 1.91 0.64
CA TYR A 146 4.52 2.86 -0.45
C TYR A 146 3.39 2.55 -1.45
N ILE A 147 2.81 3.58 -2.06
CA ILE A 147 1.76 3.48 -3.07
C ILE A 147 2.26 4.13 -4.36
N SER A 148 2.36 3.36 -5.45
CA SER A 148 2.91 3.82 -6.72
C SER A 148 1.91 4.52 -7.64
N GLN A 149 0.59 4.36 -7.41
CA GLN A 149 -0.47 4.89 -8.28
C GLN A 149 -0.69 6.40 -8.09
N ARG A 150 0.30 7.23 -8.46
CA ARG A 150 0.29 8.68 -8.22
C ARG A 150 -0.74 9.44 -9.05
N GLU A 151 -0.86 9.13 -10.35
CA GLU A 151 -1.72 9.89 -11.28
C GLU A 151 -3.17 9.93 -10.81
N HIS A 152 -3.80 8.75 -10.74
CA HIS A 152 -5.20 8.65 -10.31
C HIS A 152 -5.41 9.10 -8.86
N PHE A 153 -4.42 8.91 -7.98
CA PHE A 153 -4.53 9.40 -6.60
C PHE A 153 -4.71 10.93 -6.57
N PHE A 154 -3.83 11.67 -7.24
CA PHE A 154 -3.88 13.13 -7.24
C PHE A 154 -5.11 13.68 -7.96
N GLU A 155 -5.61 12.98 -8.98
CA GLU A 155 -6.89 13.32 -9.62
C GLU A 155 -8.07 13.22 -8.65
N VAL A 156 -8.18 12.09 -7.92
CA VAL A 156 -9.29 11.83 -6.99
C VAL A 156 -9.30 12.83 -5.83
N ILE A 157 -8.13 13.22 -5.33
CA ILE A 157 -8.03 14.21 -4.24
C ILE A 157 -8.10 15.66 -4.73
N GLY A 158 -8.35 15.89 -6.02
CA GLY A 158 -8.53 17.22 -6.61
C GLY A 158 -7.25 18.02 -6.81
N LYS A 159 -6.07 17.38 -6.82
CA LYS A 159 -4.75 18.00 -6.98
C LYS A 159 -4.09 17.65 -8.32
N LYS A 160 -4.81 17.89 -9.42
CA LYS A 160 -4.39 17.51 -10.78
C LYS A 160 -3.05 18.12 -11.21
N GLU A 161 -2.65 19.24 -10.60
CA GLU A 161 -1.33 19.87 -10.81
C GLU A 161 -0.16 19.03 -10.31
N LEU A 162 -0.40 18.12 -9.35
CA LEU A 162 0.58 17.19 -8.80
C LEU A 162 0.53 15.81 -9.47
N ALA A 163 -0.53 15.52 -10.23
CA ALA A 163 -0.54 14.36 -11.10
C ALA A 163 0.60 14.55 -12.11
N PRO A 164 1.51 13.55 -12.28
CA PRO A 164 2.48 13.65 -13.34
C PRO A 164 1.73 13.92 -14.64
N ARG A 165 1.97 15.08 -15.27
CA ARG A 165 1.68 15.20 -16.70
C ARG A 165 2.49 14.08 -17.32
N ALA A 166 1.82 13.10 -17.92
CA ALA A 166 2.49 12.10 -18.72
C ALA A 166 3.49 12.83 -19.64
N GLN A 167 4.77 12.84 -19.24
CA GLN A 167 5.80 12.74 -20.26
C GLN A 167 5.41 11.46 -20.96
N LYS A 168 5.26 11.50 -22.28
CA LYS A 168 5.11 10.29 -23.08
C LYS A 168 6.30 9.41 -22.73
N GLU A 169 6.17 8.55 -21.71
CA GLU A 169 7.07 7.46 -21.50
C GLU A 169 7.05 6.69 -22.81
N SER A 170 8.25 6.35 -23.30
CA SER A 170 8.41 5.47 -24.45
C SER A 170 7.41 4.33 -24.30
N TYR A 171 6.41 4.28 -25.18
CA TYR A 171 5.34 3.29 -25.11
C TYR A 171 5.98 1.91 -24.99
N ASP A 172 5.85 1.30 -23.81
CA ASP A 172 6.31 -0.05 -23.55
C ASP A 172 5.10 -0.97 -23.74
N PRO A 173 4.98 -1.62 -24.92
CA PRO A 173 3.83 -2.47 -25.20
C PRO A 173 3.75 -3.64 -24.22
N TYR A 174 4.87 -4.12 -23.68
CA TYR A 174 4.86 -5.22 -22.72
C TYR A 174 4.23 -4.80 -21.42
N ARG A 175 4.55 -3.60 -20.93
CA ARG A 175 3.98 -3.08 -19.70
C ARG A 175 2.50 -2.73 -19.85
N ALA A 176 2.12 -2.13 -20.97
CA ALA A 176 0.72 -1.85 -21.27
C ALA A 176 -0.13 -3.12 -21.32
N VAL A 177 0.37 -4.19 -21.94
CA VAL A 177 -0.32 -5.50 -21.96
C VAL A 177 -0.36 -6.11 -20.56
N LEU A 178 0.75 -6.09 -19.81
CA LEU A 178 0.81 -6.63 -18.46
C LEU A 178 -0.17 -5.93 -17.50
N ASP A 179 -0.27 -4.61 -17.57
CA ASP A 179 -1.19 -3.82 -16.75
C ASP A 179 -2.65 -4.20 -17.06
N GLN A 180 -3.00 -4.34 -18.35
CA GLN A 180 -4.33 -4.81 -18.76
C GLN A 180 -4.62 -6.25 -18.28
N LEU A 181 -3.63 -7.14 -18.31
CA LEU A 181 -3.77 -8.52 -17.79
C LEU A 181 -4.04 -8.55 -16.29
N LEU A 182 -3.37 -7.69 -15.52
CA LEU A 182 -3.50 -7.61 -14.07
C LEU A 182 -4.82 -6.94 -13.62
N GLU A 183 -5.50 -6.23 -14.52
CA GLU A 183 -6.80 -5.62 -14.29
C GLU A 183 -7.98 -6.59 -14.50
N LEU A 184 -7.75 -7.72 -15.19
CA LEU A 184 -8.80 -8.70 -15.45
C LEU A 184 -9.28 -9.36 -14.15
N ASN A 185 -10.59 -9.47 -14.01
CA ASN A 185 -11.18 -10.34 -12.98
C ASN A 185 -11.06 -11.82 -13.37
N ASP A 186 -11.44 -12.68 -12.44
CA ASP A 186 -11.36 -14.14 -12.56
C ASP A 186 -12.01 -14.67 -13.84
N LYS A 187 -13.20 -14.18 -14.20
CA LYS A 187 -13.91 -14.57 -15.42
C LYS A 187 -13.31 -13.99 -16.69
N GLU A 188 -12.88 -12.73 -16.65
CA GLU A 188 -12.26 -12.06 -17.80
C GLU A 188 -10.93 -12.73 -18.16
N PHE A 189 -10.18 -13.15 -17.14
CA PHE A 189 -8.94 -13.90 -17.32
C PHE A 189 -9.21 -15.28 -17.93
N GLU A 190 -10.24 -16.00 -17.47
CA GLU A 190 -10.67 -17.30 -18.03
C GLU A 190 -10.94 -17.19 -19.53
N VAL A 191 -11.75 -16.19 -19.93
CA VAL A 191 -12.09 -15.92 -21.33
C VAL A 191 -10.84 -15.61 -22.16
N LEU A 192 -9.90 -14.82 -21.63
CA LEU A 192 -8.65 -14.53 -22.31
C LEU A 192 -7.84 -15.82 -22.59
N ILE A 193 -7.71 -16.70 -21.60
CA ILE A 193 -6.96 -17.96 -21.73
C ILE A 193 -7.60 -18.87 -22.77
N THR A 194 -8.93 -18.96 -22.84
CA THR A 194 -9.64 -19.72 -23.89
C THR A 194 -9.25 -19.23 -25.29
N HIS A 195 -9.25 -17.92 -25.52
CA HIS A 195 -8.87 -17.34 -26.82
C HIS A 195 -7.39 -17.58 -27.13
N LEU A 196 -6.52 -17.53 -26.12
CA LEU A 196 -5.09 -17.80 -26.29
C LEU A 196 -4.84 -19.26 -26.68
N LEU A 197 -5.49 -20.21 -26.01
CA LEU A 197 -5.38 -21.64 -26.32
C LEU A 197 -5.86 -21.92 -27.75
N ALA A 198 -7.01 -21.37 -28.15
CA ALA A 198 -7.52 -21.51 -29.51
C ALA A 198 -6.54 -20.94 -30.56
N ALA A 199 -5.95 -19.76 -30.30
CA ALA A 199 -4.96 -19.15 -31.18
C ALA A 199 -3.66 -19.98 -31.29
N LEU A 200 -3.31 -20.73 -30.24
CA LEU A 200 -2.17 -21.65 -30.22
C LEU A 200 -2.48 -23.01 -30.87
N GLY A 201 -3.69 -23.21 -31.40
CA GLY A 201 -4.10 -24.44 -32.11
C GLY A 201 -4.70 -25.51 -31.22
N PHE A 202 -5.11 -25.18 -29.98
CA PHE A 202 -5.90 -26.08 -29.16
C PHE A 202 -7.36 -26.09 -29.64
N GLU A 203 -7.94 -27.28 -29.76
CA GLU A 203 -9.34 -27.50 -30.08
C GLU A 203 -10.16 -27.76 -28.81
N GLY A 204 -11.49 -27.65 -28.89
CA GLY A 204 -12.38 -27.93 -27.75
C GLY A 204 -12.19 -27.01 -26.55
N THR A 205 -11.81 -25.74 -26.78
CA THR A 205 -11.55 -24.80 -25.69
C THR A 205 -12.86 -24.36 -25.02
N GLU A 206 -13.01 -24.73 -23.75
CA GLU A 206 -14.20 -24.43 -22.95
C GLU A 206 -13.78 -23.74 -21.64
N HIS A 207 -14.63 -22.81 -21.20
CA HIS A 207 -14.54 -22.19 -19.88
C HIS A 207 -15.69 -22.77 -19.05
N THR A 208 -15.38 -23.28 -17.86
CA THR A 208 -16.35 -24.06 -17.08
C THR A 208 -17.19 -23.19 -16.17
N GLY A 209 -16.67 -22.03 -15.74
CA GLY A 209 -17.30 -21.21 -14.72
C GLY A 209 -17.43 -21.95 -13.37
N LYS A 210 -17.35 -21.17 -12.27
CA LYS A 210 -17.29 -21.62 -10.87
C LYS A 210 -17.73 -23.06 -10.58
N THR A 211 -16.75 -23.97 -10.49
CA THR A 211 -16.91 -25.26 -9.81
C THR A 211 -16.84 -25.04 -8.29
N GLY A 212 -17.37 -26.00 -7.52
CA GLY A 212 -17.71 -25.84 -6.10
C GLY A 212 -16.56 -25.57 -5.12
N ASP A 213 -15.31 -25.46 -5.58
CA ASP A 213 -14.14 -25.06 -4.79
C ASP A 213 -13.74 -23.58 -5.00
N GLY A 214 -14.41 -22.87 -5.90
CA GLY A 214 -14.12 -21.47 -6.24
C GLY A 214 -12.94 -21.27 -7.19
N GLY A 215 -12.41 -22.35 -7.78
CA GLY A 215 -11.43 -22.32 -8.86
C GLY A 215 -12.03 -21.85 -10.19
N VAL A 216 -11.13 -21.45 -11.09
CA VAL A 216 -11.44 -21.03 -12.46
C VAL A 216 -10.58 -21.88 -13.39
N ASP A 217 -11.22 -22.70 -14.22
CA ASP A 217 -10.55 -23.68 -15.07
C ASP A 217 -10.83 -23.40 -16.56
N ALA A 218 -9.77 -23.24 -17.34
CA ALA A 218 -9.82 -23.22 -18.80
C ALA A 218 -9.11 -24.47 -19.35
N THR A 219 -9.78 -25.21 -20.23
CA THR A 219 -9.24 -26.44 -20.84
C THR A 219 -9.10 -26.29 -22.35
N GLY A 220 -8.19 -27.04 -22.96
CA GLY A 220 -8.07 -27.18 -24.40
C GLY A 220 -7.30 -28.45 -24.73
N GLU A 221 -7.58 -29.04 -25.89
CA GLU A 221 -6.92 -30.25 -26.38
C GLU A 221 -5.96 -29.89 -27.53
N LEU A 222 -4.67 -30.25 -27.39
CA LEU A 222 -3.68 -30.05 -28.43
C LEU A 222 -3.37 -31.37 -29.13
N ASN A 223 -3.83 -31.50 -30.37
CA ASN A 223 -3.46 -32.62 -31.23
C ASN A 223 -2.10 -32.37 -31.85
N VAL A 224 -1.05 -32.94 -31.25
CA VAL A 224 0.30 -32.93 -31.80
C VAL A 224 0.41 -34.11 -32.77
N GLY A 225 0.12 -33.85 -34.05
CA GLY A 225 0.36 -34.80 -35.13
C GLY A 225 1.83 -35.12 -35.34
#